data_AF-A0A1V0N662-F1
#
_entry.id   AF-A0A1V0N662-F1
#
_cell.length_a   1.000
_cell.length_b   1.000
_cell.length_c   1.000
_cell.angle_alpha   90.00
_cell.angle_beta   90.00
_cell.angle_gamma   90.00
#
_symmetry.space_group_name_H-M   'P 1'
#
loop_
_entity.id
_entity.type
_entity.pdbx_description
1 polymer ?
#
loop_
_entity_poly.entity_id
_entity_poly.type
_entity_poly.pdbx_seq_one_letter_code
_entity_poly.pdbx_strand_id
1 'polypeptide(L)' 'MISMMLTKFEKARIIGARALQIAMGAPVILDVSPDMIDPIDIAIFEFDNGVIPITIRRK' A
#
# COMPACT_ATOMS: atom_id res chain seq x y z
N MET A 1 1.54 -0.03 21.18
CA MET A 1 0.46 -0.54 20.33
C MET A 1 -0.61 0.53 20.22
N ILE A 2 -0.38 1.54 19.39
CA ILE A 2 -1.39 2.58 19.18
C ILE A 2 -2.24 2.09 18.02
N SER A 3 -3.50 1.72 18.30
CA SER A 3 -4.54 1.56 17.30
C SER A 3 -4.92 2.93 16.73
N MET A 4 -3.99 3.57 16.02
CA MET A 4 -4.25 4.82 15.32
C MET A 4 -5.01 4.47 14.04
N MET A 5 -6.34 4.61 14.08
CA MET A 5 -7.13 4.60 12.85
C MET A 5 -6.50 5.60 11.87
N LEU A 6 -6.15 5.10 10.69
CA LEU A 6 -5.69 5.91 9.57
C LEU A 6 -6.82 6.83 9.15
N THR A 7 -6.52 8.12 9.00
CA THR A 7 -7.46 9.03 8.35
C THR A 7 -7.65 8.59 6.89
N LYS A 8 -8.80 8.93 6.29
CA LYS A 8 -9.05 8.67 4.86
C LYS A 8 -7.95 9.23 3.95
N PHE A 9 -7.34 10.35 4.34
CA PHE A 9 -6.24 10.99 3.61
C PHE A 9 -4.94 10.22 3.75
N GLU A 10 -4.60 9.75 4.95
CA GLU A 10 -3.42 8.92 5.19
C GLU A 10 -3.53 7.58 4.48
N LYS A 11 -4.70 6.93 4.54
CA LYS A 11 -4.97 5.69 3.79
C LYS A 11 -4.76 5.90 2.29
N ALA A 12 -5.38 6.94 1.71
CA ALA A 12 -5.21 7.26 0.30
C ALA A 12 -3.74 7.56 -0.06
N ARG A 13 -3.01 8.25 0.81
CA ARG A 13 -1.60 8.59 0.59
C ARG A 13 -0.69 7.36 0.63
N ILE A 14 -0.91 6.43 1.55
CA ILE A 14 -0.15 5.17 1.64
C ILE A 14 -0.36 4.35 0.37
N ILE A 15 -1.62 4.11 -0.01
CA ILE A 15 -1.97 3.31 -1.18
C ILE A 15 -1.39 3.94 -2.45
N GLY A 16 -1.57 5.25 -2.64
CA GLY A 16 -1.04 5.96 -3.81
C GLY A 16 0.48 5.94 -3.89
N ALA A 17 1.18 6.12 -2.77
CA ALA A 17 2.64 6.03 -2.74
C ALA A 17 3.13 4.61 -3.06
N ARG A 18 2.45 3.58 -2.55
CA ARG A 18 2.80 2.18 -2.81
C ARG A 18 2.51 1.78 -4.26
N ALA A 19 1.36 2.18 -4.81
CA ALA A 19 1.02 1.96 -6.21
C ALA A 19 2.08 2.56 -7.15
N LEU A 20 2.58 3.76 -6.83
CA LEU A 20 3.67 4.38 -7.60
C LEU A 20 4.95 3.55 -7.54
N GLN A 21 5.33 3.01 -6.38
CA GLN A 21 6.51 2.15 -6.26
C GLN A 21 6.38 0.91 -7.16
N ILE A 22 5.22 0.26 -7.14
CA ILE A 22 4.93 -0.92 -7.95
C ILE A 22 4.98 -0.56 -9.45
N ALA A 23 4.38 0.56 -9.84
CA ALA A 23 4.44 1.06 -11.22
C ALA A 23 5.88 1.36 -11.69
N MET A 24 6.78 1.68 -10.77
CA MET A 24 8.21 1.89 -11.04
C MET A 24 9.03 0.58 -11.04
N GLY A 25 8.38 -0.58 -10.93
CA GLY A 25 9.04 -1.89 -10.92
C GLY A 25 9.58 -2.32 -9.56
N ALA A 26 9.11 -1.72 -8.46
CA ALA A 26 9.44 -2.21 -7.12
C ALA A 26 8.85 -3.62 -6.90
N PRO A 27 9.56 -4.49 -6.16
CA PRO A 27 9.05 -5.82 -5.85
C PRO A 27 7.80 -5.74 -4.97
N VAL A 28 6.82 -6.57 -5.33
CA VAL A 28 5.61 -6.83 -4.55
C VAL A 28 5.95 -7.86 -3.48
N ILE A 29 5.47 -7.65 -2.26
CA ILE A 29 5.79 -8.51 -1.10
C ILE A 29 4.89 -9.76 -1.08
N LEU A 30 3.66 -9.63 -1.57
CA LEU A 30 2.69 -10.72 -1.64
C LEU A 30 2.69 -11.37 -3.04
N ASP A 31 2.39 -12.66 -3.06
CA ASP A 31 2.04 -13.36 -4.30
C ASP A 31 0.71 -12.80 -4.81
N VAL A 32 0.81 -11.92 -5.81
CA VAL A 32 -0.35 -11.42 -6.55
C VAL A 32 -0.76 -12.44 -7.59
N SER A 33 -2.07 -12.68 -7.69
CA SER A 33 -2.62 -13.48 -8.79
C SER A 33 -2.23 -12.84 -10.13
N PRO A 34 -1.93 -13.63 -11.17
CA PRO A 34 -1.53 -13.11 -12.48
C PRO A 34 -2.56 -12.18 -13.15
N ASP A 35 -3.81 -12.21 -12.69
CA ASP A 35 -4.88 -11.32 -13.16
C ASP A 35 -4.81 -9.90 -12.59
N MET A 36 -4.02 -9.67 -11.54
CA MET A 36 -3.89 -8.36 -10.87
C MET A 36 -2.74 -7.57 -11.50
N ILE A 37 -3.05 -6.86 -12.59
CA ILE A 37 -2.07 -6.08 -13.38
C ILE A 37 -1.97 -4.64 -12.85
N ASP A 38 -3.06 -4.10 -12.32
CA ASP A 38 -3.12 -2.70 -11.90
C ASP A 38 -2.33 -2.45 -10.60
N PRO A 39 -1.33 -1.54 -10.61
CA PRO A 39 -0.51 -1.26 -9.42
C PRO A 39 -1.32 -0.77 -8.21
N ILE A 40 -2.47 -0.14 -8.46
CA ILE A 40 -3.39 0.33 -7.41
C ILE A 40 -4.02 -0.86 -6.69
N ASP A 41 -4.49 -1.86 -7.43
CA ASP A 41 -5.14 -3.03 -6.85
C ASP A 41 -4.14 -3.85 -6.03
N ILE A 42 -2.91 -3.99 -6.53
CA ILE A 42 -1.81 -4.61 -5.79
C ILE A 42 -1.52 -3.84 -4.49
N ALA A 43 -1.45 -2.51 -4.56
CA ALA A 43 -1.21 -1.69 -3.38
C ALA A 43 -2.36 -1.77 -2.35
N ILE A 44 -3.62 -1.87 -2.80
CA ILE A 44 -4.77 -2.08 -1.92
C ILE A 44 -4.67 -3.45 -1.25
N PHE A 45 -4.34 -4.48 -2.01
CA PHE A 45 -4.17 -5.84 -1.50
C PHE A 45 -3.06 -5.92 -0.43
N GLU A 46 -1.90 -5.30 -0.68
CA GLU A 46 -0.84 -5.21 0.32
C GLU A 46 -1.24 -4.37 1.55
N PHE A 47 -2.04 -3.31 1.35
CA PHE A 47 -2.54 -2.49 2.45
C PHE A 47 -3.47 -3.28 3.37
N ASP A 48 -4.42 -4.02 2.78
CA ASP A 48 -5.40 -4.82 3.54
C ASP A 48 -4.74 -5.99 4.28
N ASN A 49 -3.63 -6.50 3.76
CA ASN A 49 -2.78 -7.48 4.45
C ASN A 49 -1.78 -6.86 5.45
N GLY A 50 -1.70 -5.53 5.53
CA GLY A 50 -0.84 -4.81 6.49
C GLY A 50 0.67 -4.95 6.25
N VAL A 51 1.08 -5.30 5.03
CA VAL A 51 2.50 -5.55 4.70
C VAL A 51 3.23 -4.35 4.08
N ILE A 52 2.54 -3.23 3.89
CA ILE A 52 3.14 -2.04 3.27
C ILE A 52 4.25 -1.46 4.16
N PRO A 53 5.49 -1.32 3.66
CA PRO A 53 6.62 -0.79 4.42
C PRO A 53 6.63 0.76 4.43
N ILE A 54 5.51 1.39 4.79
CA ILE A 54 5.38 2.86 4.86
C ILE A 54 4.97 3.25 6.28
N THR A 55 5.73 4.15 6.89
CA THR A 55 5.41 4.72 8.19
C THR A 55 4.86 6.14 8.03
N ILE A 56 3.78 6.47 8.73
CA ILE A 56 3.26 7.83 8.79
C ILE A 56 3.95 8.59 9.92
N ARG A 57 4.44 9.78 9.60
CA ARG A 57 4.92 10.74 10.57
C ARG A 57 3.96 11.93 10.63
N ARG A 58 3.18 12.01 11.70
CA ARG A 58 2.37 13.20 12.03
C ARG A 58 3.31 14.22 12.68
N LYS A 59 3.33 15.44 12.15
CA LYS A 59 4.03 16.59 12.75
C LYS A 59 3.00 17.54 13.32
#